data_AF-A0A1M6XGB5-F1
#
_entry.id   AF-A0A1M6XGB5-F1
#
_cell.length_a   1.000
_cell.length_b   1.000
_cell.length_c   1.000
_cell.angle_alpha   90.00
_cell.angle_beta   90.00
_cell.angle_gamma   90.00
#
_symmetry.space_group_name_H-M   'P 1'
#
loop_
_entity.id
_entity.type
_entity.pdbx_description
1 polymer ?
#
loop_
_entity_poly.entity_id
_entity_poly.type
_entity_poly.pdbx_seq_one_letter_code
_entity_poly.pdbx_strand_id
1 'polypeptide(L)'
;MKQLLFLVILCSTLANALQYNIYDINGKNRGSFNKMLDKNSLIELARKHHGSILVKRESNEAIKAIKNINFSHFDNAESNFNISLDSSDKDIWIEVEKNETIKLCIDKKVLAWETAISSKIINDSCLMISAPTIIGVEKIQALFPDSGINKKINLAIGMKYFNFENEEALLGYNVFSEEVLKMIGYEQNEDPERLVSFTGTLLVDKYPVTNCEFMQLMWDDIPDTSTYEYDVFIKQAHREWRSRKKHSIRNGVCAAHDTAANSVSLYLAMKYANARSLREGLTPYYNFSTTNKEEEYFGTNSYVIEYWDFTDHKKNHIWVSLSETSDGYRLPYYDEWMMLARAGDKTNKFYWGDTATFEEASKYAKFNTTSAQNENYTEPVGQVKPNKFGLYDMFGLVRERVLLKSPLYFGNTQHVSCLKGGGYRISLNDSSFHSSTNWKSFNYGYYNKGSIVCSGFRLIRNIGNNAKWGKAESSSK
;
A
#
# COMPACT_ATOMS: atom_id res chain seq x y z
N MET A 1 21.08 4.31 -47.57
CA MET A 1 19.62 4.26 -47.39
C MET A 1 19.30 3.27 -46.28
N LYS A 2 19.14 3.73 -45.04
CA LYS A 2 18.75 2.92 -43.88
C LYS A 2 17.27 3.22 -43.61
N GLN A 3 16.41 2.21 -43.74
CA GLN A 3 14.99 2.31 -43.44
C GLN A 3 14.81 2.46 -41.93
N LEU A 4 14.14 3.54 -41.54
CA LEU A 4 13.68 3.80 -40.17
C LEU A 4 12.33 3.09 -40.03
N LEU A 5 12.27 1.99 -39.27
CA LEU A 5 11.00 1.37 -38.89
C LEU A 5 10.45 2.14 -37.67
N PHE A 6 9.53 3.07 -37.92
CA PHE A 6 8.69 3.64 -36.87
C PHE A 6 7.62 2.62 -36.50
N LEU A 7 7.77 1.94 -35.36
CA LEU A 7 6.71 1.13 -34.77
C LEU A 7 5.71 2.08 -34.12
N VAL A 8 4.73 2.55 -34.90
CA VAL A 8 3.55 3.25 -34.36
C VAL A 8 2.70 2.20 -33.68
N ILE A 9 2.77 2.13 -32.35
CA ILE A 9 1.80 1.40 -31.53
C ILE A 9 0.48 2.14 -31.69
N LEU A 10 -0.39 1.65 -32.58
CA LEU A 10 -1.80 2.01 -32.59
C LEU A 10 -2.40 1.54 -31.27
N CYS A 11 -2.44 2.43 -30.29
CA CYS A 11 -3.27 2.27 -29.11
C CYS A 11 -4.72 2.47 -29.58
N SER A 12 -5.35 1.40 -30.06
CA SER A 12 -6.79 1.40 -30.30
C SER A 12 -7.48 1.54 -28.95
N THR A 13 -7.82 2.77 -28.57
CA THR A 13 -8.73 3.04 -27.46
C THR A 13 -10.11 2.53 -27.89
N LEU A 14 -10.38 1.24 -27.64
CA LEU A 14 -11.75 0.77 -27.47
C LEU A 14 -12.28 1.50 -26.24
N ALA A 15 -12.97 2.63 -26.48
CA ALA A 15 -13.79 3.26 -25.47
C ALA A 15 -14.94 2.28 -25.17
N ASN A 16 -14.70 1.34 -24.26
CA ASN A 16 -15.76 0.49 -23.73
C ASN A 16 -16.81 1.42 -23.12
N ALA A 17 -17.99 1.47 -23.73
CA ALA A 17 -19.11 2.22 -23.18
C ALA A 17 -19.43 1.66 -21.79
N LEU A 18 -19.39 2.51 -20.76
CA LEU A 18 -19.72 2.11 -19.39
C LEU A 18 -21.19 1.68 -19.34
N GLN A 19 -21.43 0.41 -19.01
CA GLN A 19 -22.77 -0.13 -18.83
C GLN A 19 -23.18 -0.08 -17.36
N TYR A 20 -24.41 0.36 -17.10
CA TYR A 20 -25.00 0.48 -15.77
C TYR A 20 -26.20 -0.45 -15.68
N ASN A 21 -26.17 -1.40 -14.74
CA ASN A 21 -27.25 -2.33 -14.50
C ASN A 21 -28.01 -1.93 -13.24
N ILE A 22 -29.34 -1.89 -13.31
CA ILE A 22 -30.19 -1.49 -12.19
C ILE A 22 -30.89 -2.70 -11.62
N TYR A 23 -30.80 -2.88 -10.31
CA TYR A 23 -31.47 -3.92 -9.55
C TYR A 23 -32.41 -3.28 -8.54
N ASP A 24 -33.59 -3.86 -8.35
CA ASP A 24 -34.48 -3.43 -7.28
C ASP A 24 -34.05 -4.00 -5.92
N ILE A 25 -34.80 -3.66 -4.86
CA ILE A 25 -34.59 -4.13 -3.49
C ILE A 25 -34.64 -5.66 -3.35
N ASN A 26 -35.32 -6.36 -4.26
CA ASN A 26 -35.41 -7.82 -4.28
C ASN A 26 -34.28 -8.47 -5.12
N GLY A 27 -33.37 -7.67 -5.67
CA GLY A 27 -32.27 -8.12 -6.51
C GLY A 27 -32.68 -8.46 -7.95
N LYS A 28 -33.89 -8.10 -8.40
CA LYS A 28 -34.32 -8.34 -9.78
C LYS A 28 -33.73 -7.25 -10.69
N ASN A 29 -33.05 -7.65 -11.76
CA ASN A 29 -32.56 -6.73 -12.79
C ASN A 29 -33.75 -6.02 -13.47
N ARG A 30 -33.69 -4.68 -13.52
CA ARG A 30 -34.71 -3.77 -14.06
C ARG A 30 -34.28 -3.05 -15.33
N GLY A 31 -33.06 -3.27 -15.81
CA GLY A 31 -32.56 -2.75 -17.07
C GLY A 31 -31.07 -2.44 -17.05
N SER A 32 -30.53 -2.28 -18.25
CA SER A 32 -29.15 -1.88 -18.51
C SER A 32 -29.12 -0.58 -19.31
N PHE A 33 -28.21 0.32 -18.97
CA PHE A 33 -28.08 1.64 -19.57
C PHE A 33 -26.64 1.90 -19.99
N ASN A 34 -26.42 2.46 -21.17
CA ASN A 34 -25.09 2.78 -21.70
C ASN A 34 -24.55 4.14 -21.23
N LYS A 35 -25.26 4.78 -20.30
CA LYS A 35 -24.89 6.05 -19.67
C LYS A 35 -25.41 6.08 -18.24
N MET A 36 -24.72 6.83 -17.39
CA MET A 36 -25.18 7.10 -16.03
C MET A 36 -26.54 7.81 -16.07
N LEU A 37 -27.49 7.32 -15.26
CA LEU A 37 -28.78 7.98 -15.11
C LEU A 37 -28.65 9.22 -14.23
N ASP A 38 -29.42 10.25 -14.56
CA ASP A 38 -29.53 11.43 -13.72
C ASP A 38 -30.32 11.13 -12.43
N LYS A 39 -30.21 12.03 -11.45
CA LYS A 39 -30.85 11.89 -10.15
C LYS A 39 -32.37 11.70 -10.24
N ASN A 40 -33.05 12.41 -11.14
CA ASN A 40 -34.51 12.33 -11.26
C ASN A 40 -34.93 10.96 -11.82
N SER A 41 -34.20 10.47 -12.82
CA SER A 41 -34.40 9.11 -13.37
C SER A 41 -34.24 8.03 -12.29
N LEU A 42 -33.23 8.15 -11.42
CA LEU A 42 -33.03 7.22 -10.29
C LEU A 42 -34.16 7.31 -9.25
N ILE A 43 -34.65 8.53 -8.97
CA ILE A 43 -35.80 8.74 -8.07
C ILE A 43 -37.06 8.09 -8.63
N GLU A 44 -37.32 8.26 -9.93
CA GLU A 44 -38.49 7.68 -10.59
C GLU A 44 -38.44 6.14 -10.54
N LEU A 45 -37.29 5.55 -10.82
CA LEU A 45 -37.09 4.10 -10.73
C LEU A 45 -37.28 3.56 -9.31
N ALA A 46 -36.72 4.23 -8.30
CA ALA A 46 -36.89 3.84 -6.91
C ALA A 46 -38.37 3.92 -6.47
N ARG A 47 -39.09 4.97 -6.89
CA ARG A 47 -40.55 5.08 -6.65
C ARG A 47 -41.32 3.97 -7.34
N LYS A 48 -41.04 3.71 -8.61
CA LYS A 48 -41.69 2.67 -9.42
C LYS A 48 -41.51 1.26 -8.84
N HIS A 49 -40.37 1.02 -8.17
CA HIS A 49 -40.04 -0.27 -7.57
C HIS A 49 -40.25 -0.32 -6.04
N HIS A 50 -40.88 0.71 -5.47
CA HIS A 50 -41.28 0.78 -4.06
C HIS A 50 -40.15 0.55 -3.04
N GLY A 51 -38.91 0.94 -3.36
CA GLY A 51 -37.77 0.72 -2.46
C GLY A 51 -36.46 1.20 -3.06
N SER A 52 -35.38 1.03 -2.30
CA SER A 52 -34.02 1.32 -2.78
C SER A 52 -33.67 0.54 -4.05
N ILE A 53 -32.85 1.15 -4.89
CA ILE A 53 -32.29 0.50 -6.08
C ILE A 53 -30.77 0.41 -5.99
N LEU A 54 -30.19 -0.61 -6.62
CA LEU A 54 -28.75 -0.81 -6.74
C LEU A 54 -28.35 -0.57 -8.19
N VAL A 55 -27.49 0.42 -8.39
CA VAL A 55 -26.87 0.77 -9.67
C VAL A 55 -25.48 0.13 -9.70
N LYS A 56 -25.35 -0.99 -10.41
CA LYS A 56 -24.05 -1.64 -10.63
C LYS A 56 -23.39 -1.07 -11.87
N ARG A 57 -22.24 -0.44 -11.69
CA ARG A 57 -21.39 0.02 -12.79
C ARG A 57 -20.51 -1.14 -13.26
N GLU A 58 -20.67 -1.58 -14.51
CA GLU A 58 -19.77 -2.57 -15.09
C GLU A 58 -18.38 -1.97 -15.28
N SER A 59 -17.37 -2.69 -14.83
CA SER A 59 -15.96 -2.37 -15.07
C SER A 59 -15.45 -3.19 -16.26
N ASN A 60 -14.37 -2.72 -16.91
CA ASN A 60 -13.69 -3.44 -17.99
C ASN A 60 -13.45 -4.92 -17.62
N GLU A 61 -13.52 -5.83 -18.58
CA GLU A 61 -13.44 -7.29 -18.34
C GLU A 61 -12.20 -7.71 -17.53
N ALA A 62 -11.05 -7.05 -17.74
CA ALA A 62 -9.83 -7.28 -16.95
C ALA A 62 -9.97 -6.90 -15.46
N ILE A 63 -10.75 -5.86 -15.17
CA ILE A 63 -11.08 -5.43 -13.80
C ILE A 63 -12.20 -6.29 -13.20
N LYS A 64 -13.13 -6.75 -14.06
CA LYS A 64 -14.28 -7.61 -13.71
C LYS A 64 -13.82 -8.93 -13.12
N ALA A 65 -12.78 -9.56 -13.68
CA ALA A 65 -12.24 -10.84 -13.18
C ALA A 65 -11.61 -10.73 -11.78
N ILE A 66 -11.00 -9.59 -11.45
CA ILE A 66 -10.30 -9.39 -10.16
C ILE A 66 -11.30 -8.97 -9.06
N LYS A 67 -12.34 -8.22 -9.42
CA LYS A 67 -13.32 -7.65 -8.47
C LYS A 67 -14.59 -8.49 -8.27
N ASN A 68 -14.91 -9.42 -9.18
CA ASN A 68 -16.17 -10.17 -9.17
C ASN A 68 -15.95 -11.68 -9.29
N ILE A 69 -15.21 -12.28 -8.36
CA ILE A 69 -15.44 -13.70 -8.08
C ILE A 69 -16.84 -13.76 -7.45
N ASN A 70 -17.75 -14.50 -8.08
CA ASN A 70 -19.12 -14.70 -7.61
C ASN A 70 -19.08 -15.37 -6.23
N PHE A 71 -18.97 -14.57 -5.17
CA PHE A 71 -19.22 -15.05 -3.82
C PHE A 71 -20.72 -15.24 -3.67
N SER A 72 -21.14 -16.49 -3.81
CA SER A 72 -22.53 -16.94 -3.64
C SER A 72 -22.97 -16.98 -2.17
N HIS A 73 -22.19 -16.46 -1.23
CA HIS A 73 -22.51 -16.48 0.20
C HIS A 73 -22.62 -15.08 0.78
N PHE A 74 -23.80 -14.47 0.62
CA PHE A 74 -24.24 -13.34 1.44
C PHE A 74 -24.98 -13.83 2.70
N ASP A 75 -24.52 -14.94 3.28
CA ASP A 75 -25.28 -15.64 4.32
C ASP A 75 -25.11 -15.00 5.69
N ASN A 76 -23.93 -14.45 6.01
CA ASN A 76 -23.64 -13.69 7.23
C ASN A 76 -22.62 -12.57 6.96
N ALA A 77 -22.78 -11.42 7.62
CA ALA A 77 -21.78 -10.36 7.62
C ALA A 77 -20.73 -10.64 8.70
N GLU A 78 -19.45 -10.50 8.34
CA GLU A 78 -18.32 -10.58 9.27
C GLU A 78 -18.21 -9.28 10.08
N SER A 79 -18.44 -8.13 9.43
CA SER A 79 -18.46 -6.81 10.07
C SER A 79 -19.74 -6.03 9.76
N ASN A 80 -20.19 -5.25 10.74
CA ASN A 80 -21.36 -4.39 10.63
C ASN A 80 -20.95 -2.93 10.87
N PHE A 81 -21.24 -2.06 9.90
CA PHE A 81 -20.96 -0.64 9.96
C PHE A 81 -22.28 0.14 9.97
N ASN A 82 -22.52 0.91 11.03
CA ASN A 82 -23.68 1.80 11.14
C ASN A 82 -23.20 3.24 11.05
N ILE A 83 -23.58 3.94 9.99
CA ILE A 83 -23.22 5.34 9.76
C ILE A 83 -24.36 6.22 10.21
N SER A 84 -24.06 7.18 11.09
CA SER A 84 -24.93 8.32 11.31
C SER A 84 -24.54 9.46 10.38
N LEU A 85 -25.48 10.01 9.62
CA LEU A 85 -25.19 11.10 8.69
C LEU A 85 -25.31 12.47 9.35
N ASP A 86 -24.18 13.03 9.77
CA ASP A 86 -24.06 14.47 10.01
C ASP A 86 -23.81 15.25 8.70
N SER A 87 -24.28 16.49 8.68
CA SER A 87 -24.18 17.46 7.59
C SER A 87 -22.75 17.97 7.33
N SER A 88 -21.83 17.78 8.28
CA SER A 88 -20.46 18.32 8.28
C SER A 88 -19.42 17.45 7.56
N ASP A 89 -19.60 16.12 7.52
CA ASP A 89 -18.61 15.19 6.95
C ASP A 89 -18.63 15.17 5.41
N LYS A 90 -17.49 15.50 4.79
CA LYS A 90 -17.35 15.53 3.31
C LYS A 90 -17.21 14.15 2.67
N ASP A 91 -16.41 13.25 3.26
CA ASP A 91 -16.17 11.90 2.76
C ASP A 91 -16.08 10.90 3.93
N ILE A 92 -16.77 9.76 3.82
CA ILE A 92 -16.75 8.70 4.84
C ILE A 92 -15.70 7.67 4.42
N TRP A 93 -14.84 7.26 5.35
CA TRP A 93 -13.84 6.21 5.15
C TRP A 93 -14.13 5.02 6.04
N ILE A 94 -14.17 3.82 5.44
CA ILE A 94 -14.35 2.56 6.15
C ILE A 94 -13.19 1.66 5.79
N GLU A 95 -12.50 1.16 6.80
CA GLU A 95 -11.40 0.22 6.64
C GLU A 95 -11.95 -1.21 6.70
N VAL A 96 -11.60 -2.04 5.71
CA VAL A 96 -12.07 -3.42 5.59
C VAL A 96 -10.94 -4.33 5.14
N GLU A 97 -11.02 -5.62 5.42
CA GLU A 97 -10.10 -6.62 4.90
C GLU A 97 -10.44 -7.06 3.47
N LYS A 98 -9.45 -7.66 2.78
CA LYS A 98 -9.71 -8.32 1.49
C LYS A 98 -10.63 -9.52 1.71
N ASN A 99 -11.57 -9.73 0.78
CA ASN A 99 -12.56 -10.82 0.79
C ASN A 99 -13.57 -10.79 1.96
N GLU A 100 -13.57 -9.75 2.79
CA GLU A 100 -14.50 -9.62 3.90
C GLU A 100 -15.93 -9.35 3.44
N THR A 101 -16.91 -10.00 4.04
CA THR A 101 -18.33 -9.66 3.84
C THR A 101 -18.81 -8.65 4.89
N ILE A 102 -19.23 -7.48 4.45
CA ILE A 102 -19.64 -6.38 5.35
C ILE A 102 -21.11 -5.99 5.14
N LYS A 103 -21.77 -5.63 6.23
CA LYS A 103 -23.09 -4.98 6.22
C LYS A 103 -22.93 -3.50 6.53
N LEU A 104 -23.27 -2.66 5.57
CA LEU A 104 -23.23 -1.21 5.68
C LEU A 104 -24.65 -0.66 5.84
N CYS A 105 -24.97 -0.07 6.97
CA CYS A 105 -26.25 0.56 7.24
C CYS A 105 -26.09 2.07 7.47
N ILE A 106 -27.03 2.85 6.96
CA ILE A 106 -27.10 4.29 7.15
C ILE A 106 -28.39 4.61 7.92
N ASP A 107 -28.33 5.56 8.86
CA ASP A 107 -29.46 6.00 9.69
C ASP A 107 -30.63 6.66 8.94
N LYS A 108 -30.55 6.75 7.60
CA LYS A 108 -31.57 7.29 6.71
C LYS A 108 -31.88 6.31 5.58
N LYS A 109 -33.08 6.47 5.00
CA LYS A 109 -33.48 5.74 3.80
C LYS A 109 -32.62 6.17 2.60
N VAL A 110 -31.91 5.23 2.01
CA VAL A 110 -31.10 5.42 0.80
C VAL A 110 -31.97 5.13 -0.41
N LEU A 111 -32.10 6.08 -1.31
CA LEU A 111 -32.88 5.91 -2.53
C LEU A 111 -32.15 5.00 -3.53
N ALA A 112 -30.86 5.24 -3.73
CA ALA A 112 -30.04 4.46 -4.65
C ALA A 112 -28.62 4.29 -4.13
N TRP A 113 -28.12 3.07 -4.26
CA TRP A 113 -26.73 2.70 -4.03
C TRP A 113 -26.03 2.58 -5.38
N GLU A 114 -24.94 3.31 -5.60
CA GLU A 114 -24.10 3.15 -6.78
C GLU A 114 -22.74 2.58 -6.40
N THR A 115 -22.37 1.45 -7.00
CA THR A 115 -21.08 0.82 -6.77
C THR A 115 -20.69 -0.12 -7.92
N ALA A 116 -19.39 -0.37 -8.06
CA ALA A 116 -18.85 -1.40 -8.96
C ALA A 116 -18.58 -2.75 -8.23
N ILE A 117 -18.73 -2.78 -6.90
CA ILE A 117 -18.40 -3.93 -6.06
C ILE A 117 -19.58 -4.91 -5.99
N SER A 118 -19.27 -6.19 -5.84
CA SER A 118 -20.27 -7.20 -5.51
C SER A 118 -21.04 -6.83 -4.24
N SER A 119 -22.34 -6.60 -4.41
CA SER A 119 -23.22 -6.09 -3.37
C SER A 119 -24.67 -6.50 -3.59
N LYS A 120 -25.45 -6.45 -2.50
CA LYS A 120 -26.88 -6.77 -2.44
C LYS A 120 -27.59 -5.84 -1.43
N ILE A 121 -28.73 -5.29 -1.81
CA ILE A 121 -29.57 -4.50 -0.88
C ILE A 121 -30.22 -5.46 0.12
N ILE A 122 -30.15 -5.10 1.40
CA ILE A 122 -30.82 -5.84 2.48
C ILE A 122 -32.17 -5.20 2.81
N ASN A 123 -32.19 -3.88 2.90
CA ASN A 123 -33.40 -3.09 3.10
C ASN A 123 -33.13 -1.65 2.62
N ASP A 124 -34.09 -0.75 2.86
CA ASP A 124 -34.03 0.63 2.41
C ASP A 124 -32.87 1.48 2.97
N SER A 125 -32.11 0.96 3.92
CA SER A 125 -31.03 1.65 4.63
C SER A 125 -29.72 0.86 4.68
N CYS A 126 -29.71 -0.40 4.23
CA CYS A 126 -28.58 -1.31 4.40
C CYS A 126 -28.18 -2.00 3.10
N LEU A 127 -26.86 -2.03 2.85
CA LEU A 127 -26.22 -2.70 1.74
C LEU A 127 -25.24 -3.76 2.28
N MET A 128 -25.37 -4.99 1.78
CA MET A 128 -24.38 -6.04 1.98
C MET A 128 -23.34 -5.95 0.86
N ILE A 129 -22.06 -6.04 1.19
CA ILE A 129 -20.94 -5.87 0.26
C ILE A 129 -19.93 -7.00 0.52
N SER A 130 -19.39 -7.56 -0.56
CA SER A 130 -18.22 -8.45 -0.49
C SER A 130 -17.01 -7.66 -0.96
N ALA A 131 -16.05 -7.44 -0.06
CA ALA A 131 -14.86 -6.66 -0.34
C ALA A 131 -14.02 -7.35 -1.45
N PRO A 132 -13.41 -6.59 -2.37
CA PRO A 132 -12.55 -7.14 -3.41
C PRO A 132 -11.42 -8.02 -2.89
N THR A 133 -10.94 -8.90 -3.78
CA THR A 133 -9.83 -9.82 -3.51
C THR A 133 -8.46 -9.15 -3.50
N ILE A 134 -8.41 -7.88 -3.90
CA ILE A 134 -7.19 -7.08 -3.99
C ILE A 134 -7.32 -5.83 -3.12
N ILE A 135 -6.19 -5.43 -2.55
CA ILE A 135 -6.01 -4.20 -1.79
C ILE A 135 -6.29 -2.97 -2.69
N GLY A 136 -6.88 -1.90 -2.16
CA GLY A 136 -7.17 -0.66 -2.90
C GLY A 136 -8.35 0.14 -2.34
N VAL A 137 -8.79 1.17 -3.06
CA VAL A 137 -9.97 1.96 -2.68
C VAL A 137 -11.14 1.72 -3.62
N GLU A 138 -12.29 1.40 -3.03
CA GLU A 138 -13.57 1.36 -3.76
C GLU A 138 -14.52 2.44 -3.28
N LYS A 139 -15.34 2.95 -4.21
CA LYS A 139 -16.28 4.05 -3.96
C LYS A 139 -17.70 3.54 -4.02
N ILE A 140 -18.49 3.91 -3.02
CA ILE A 140 -19.93 3.71 -2.96
C ILE A 140 -20.57 5.09 -2.88
N GLN A 141 -21.56 5.35 -3.75
CA GLN A 141 -22.38 6.55 -3.63
C GLN A 141 -23.75 6.16 -3.06
N ALA A 142 -24.15 6.84 -2.00
CA ALA A 142 -25.50 6.75 -1.44
C ALA A 142 -26.27 8.02 -1.80
N LEU A 143 -27.38 7.85 -2.51
CA LEU A 143 -28.27 8.93 -2.94
C LEU A 143 -29.50 8.97 -2.03
N PHE A 144 -29.86 10.17 -1.56
CA PHE A 144 -30.99 10.37 -0.65
C PHE A 144 -32.14 11.13 -1.35
N PRO A 145 -33.40 10.95 -0.89
CA PRO A 145 -34.58 11.63 -1.46
C PRO A 145 -34.51 13.16 -1.38
N ASP A 146 -33.94 13.69 -0.29
CA ASP A 146 -33.84 15.15 -0.08
C ASP A 146 -32.73 15.76 -0.94
N SER A 147 -33.01 16.95 -1.49
CA SER A 147 -32.54 17.44 -2.78
C SER A 147 -31.04 17.72 -2.96
N GLY A 148 -30.15 17.43 -1.99
CA GLY A 148 -28.72 17.72 -2.14
C GLY A 148 -27.73 16.74 -1.52
N ILE A 149 -28.16 15.75 -0.74
CA ILE A 149 -27.23 14.89 -0.02
C ILE A 149 -26.88 13.69 -0.92
N ASN A 150 -25.70 13.75 -1.53
CA ASN A 150 -25.02 12.59 -2.08
C ASN A 150 -23.83 12.32 -1.15
N LYS A 151 -23.77 11.15 -0.53
CA LYS A 151 -22.65 10.80 0.35
C LYS A 151 -21.74 9.82 -0.37
N LYS A 152 -20.45 10.15 -0.37
CA LYS A 152 -19.38 9.27 -0.85
C LYS A 152 -18.85 8.48 0.33
N ILE A 153 -18.84 7.17 0.16
CA ILE A 153 -18.29 6.23 1.12
C ILE A 153 -17.12 5.54 0.40
N ASN A 154 -15.93 5.71 0.95
CA ASN A 154 -14.71 5.10 0.45
C ASN A 154 -14.39 3.88 1.31
N LEU A 155 -14.30 2.71 0.69
CA LEU A 155 -13.81 1.49 1.32
C LEU A 155 -12.31 1.40 1.10
N ALA A 156 -11.54 1.50 2.18
CA ALA A 156 -10.10 1.27 2.22
C ALA A 156 -9.86 -0.23 2.48
N ILE A 157 -9.69 -1.00 1.41
CA ILE A 157 -9.56 -2.47 1.48
C ILE A 157 -8.10 -2.81 1.74
N GLY A 158 -7.81 -3.49 2.85
CA GLY A 158 -6.46 -3.86 3.30
C GLY A 158 -5.57 -2.67 3.66
N MET A 159 -6.18 -1.51 3.96
CA MET A 159 -5.48 -0.24 4.20
C MET A 159 -6.00 0.45 5.46
N LYS A 160 -5.16 1.31 6.03
CA LYS A 160 -5.50 2.22 7.13
C LYS A 160 -5.67 3.64 6.60
N TYR A 161 -6.72 4.30 7.06
CA TYR A 161 -6.98 5.71 6.79
C TYR A 161 -6.57 6.53 8.02
N PHE A 162 -5.74 7.54 7.80
CA PHE A 162 -5.34 8.47 8.84
C PHE A 162 -5.66 9.90 8.40
N ASN A 163 -6.27 10.65 9.32
CA ASN A 163 -6.39 12.10 9.21
C ASN A 163 -5.64 12.72 10.39
N PHE A 164 -4.36 13.05 10.17
CA PHE A 164 -3.51 13.61 11.21
C PHE A 164 -3.69 15.13 11.28
N GLU A 165 -3.97 15.62 12.48
CA GLU A 165 -4.11 17.05 12.78
C GLU A 165 -3.07 17.41 13.84
N ASN A 166 -1.92 17.92 13.40
CA ASN A 166 -0.76 18.25 14.24
C ASN A 166 -0.25 17.06 15.08
N GLU A 167 -0.20 15.87 14.48
CA GLU A 167 0.32 14.67 15.14
C GLU A 167 1.80 14.86 15.49
N GLU A 168 2.14 14.76 16.77
CA GLU A 168 3.53 14.86 17.21
C GLU A 168 4.28 13.54 17.01
N ALA A 169 5.43 13.60 16.34
CA ALA A 169 6.28 12.45 16.09
C ALA A 169 7.71 12.73 16.53
N LEU A 170 8.30 11.80 17.28
CA LEU A 170 9.75 11.78 17.49
C LEU A 170 10.39 11.12 16.26
N LEU A 171 11.14 11.88 15.48
CA LEU A 171 11.92 11.36 14.37
C LEU A 171 13.39 11.34 14.74
N GLY A 172 14.19 10.63 13.96
CA GLY A 172 15.61 10.49 14.21
C GLY A 172 15.92 9.46 15.29
N TYR A 173 17.21 9.14 15.40
CA TYR A 173 17.73 8.21 16.39
C TYR A 173 19.19 8.54 16.71
N ASN A 174 19.43 8.94 17.95
CA ASN A 174 20.76 9.26 18.43
C ASN A 174 21.55 7.96 18.68
N VAL A 175 22.43 7.60 17.75
CA VAL A 175 23.28 6.40 17.84
C VAL A 175 24.32 6.56 18.95
N PHE A 176 24.87 7.76 19.10
CA PHE A 176 25.88 8.09 20.09
C PHE A 176 25.38 9.19 21.04
N SER A 177 25.84 9.13 22.29
CA SER A 177 25.66 10.25 23.22
C SER A 177 26.54 11.43 22.80
N GLU A 178 26.22 12.63 23.28
CA GLU A 178 27.01 13.82 22.99
C GLU A 178 28.46 13.70 23.46
N GLU A 179 28.72 13.00 24.57
CA GLU A 179 30.08 12.77 25.06
C GLU A 179 30.87 11.90 24.08
N VAL A 180 30.24 10.82 23.59
CA VAL A 180 30.88 9.92 22.62
C VAL A 180 31.17 10.67 21.33
N LEU A 181 30.20 11.43 20.79
CA LEU A 181 30.37 12.25 19.59
C LEU A 181 31.59 13.18 19.70
N LYS A 182 31.72 13.91 20.82
CA LYS A 182 32.88 14.77 21.09
C LYS A 182 34.19 14.00 21.12
N MET A 183 34.20 12.80 21.72
CA MET A 183 35.40 11.94 21.75
C MET A 183 35.81 11.44 20.36
N ILE A 184 34.85 11.12 19.49
CA ILE A 184 35.12 10.64 18.13
C ILE A 184 35.22 11.76 17.08
N GLY A 185 35.17 13.03 17.49
CA GLY A 185 35.38 14.19 16.63
C GLY A 185 34.20 14.55 15.73
N TYR A 186 32.98 14.11 16.06
CA TYR A 186 31.75 14.47 15.35
C TYR A 186 30.96 15.51 16.14
N GLU A 187 30.41 16.51 15.45
CA GLU A 187 29.66 17.61 16.08
C GLU A 187 28.21 17.22 16.44
N GLN A 188 27.60 16.31 15.67
CA GLN A 188 26.21 15.88 15.86
C GLN A 188 25.99 14.44 15.38
N ASN A 189 24.89 13.81 15.83
CA ASN A 189 24.43 12.52 15.33
C ASN A 189 24.11 12.60 13.82
N GLU A 190 24.20 11.47 13.11
CA GLU A 190 23.86 11.38 11.67
C GLU A 190 22.38 11.66 11.40
N ASP A 191 21.49 11.10 12.22
CA ASP A 191 20.04 11.31 12.18
C ASP A 191 19.57 11.79 13.56
N PRO A 192 19.82 13.05 13.91
CA PRO A 192 19.55 13.55 15.26
C PRO A 192 18.06 13.47 15.58
N GLU A 193 17.76 13.08 16.82
CA GLU A 193 16.38 13.04 17.29
C GLU A 193 15.75 14.44 17.26
N ARG A 194 14.54 14.51 16.73
CA ARG A 194 13.79 15.75 16.56
C ARG A 194 12.30 15.50 16.77
N LEU A 195 11.67 16.35 17.57
CA LEU A 195 10.23 16.34 17.72
C LEU A 195 9.61 17.24 16.65
N VAL A 196 8.71 16.66 15.86
CA VAL A 196 8.03 17.34 14.74
C VAL A 196 6.53 17.18 14.85
N SER A 197 5.78 18.02 14.16
CA SER A 197 4.35 17.86 13.95
C SER A 197 4.05 17.47 12.50
N PHE A 198 3.06 16.61 12.30
CA PHE A 198 2.59 16.20 10.99
C PHE A 198 1.09 16.47 10.85
N THR A 199 0.72 17.15 9.76
CA THR A 199 -0.67 17.34 9.37
C THR A 199 -0.85 16.81 7.97
N GLY A 200 -1.82 15.91 7.77
CA GLY A 200 -2.07 15.32 6.47
C GLY A 200 -3.00 14.13 6.52
N THR A 201 -3.59 13.83 5.37
CA THR A 201 -4.50 12.70 5.21
C THR A 201 -3.85 11.60 4.39
N LEU A 202 -3.71 10.41 4.97
CA LEU A 202 -2.93 9.31 4.40
C LEU A 202 -3.78 8.04 4.30
N LEU A 203 -3.63 7.31 3.20
CA LEU A 203 -3.89 5.88 3.18
C LEU A 203 -2.57 5.13 3.23
N VAL A 204 -2.48 4.14 4.10
CA VAL A 204 -1.28 3.32 4.29
C VAL A 204 -1.67 1.86 4.19
N ASP A 205 -0.90 1.05 3.47
CA ASP A 205 -1.11 -0.40 3.49
C ASP A 205 -0.99 -0.93 4.91
N LYS A 206 -2.00 -1.69 5.34
CA LYS A 206 -2.08 -2.25 6.69
C LYS A 206 -0.94 -3.25 6.95
N TYR A 207 -0.56 -3.97 5.89
CA TYR A 207 0.48 -4.98 5.83
C TYR A 207 1.54 -4.62 4.77
N PRO A 208 2.74 -5.21 4.82
CA PRO A 208 3.62 -5.24 3.66
C PRO A 208 2.89 -5.84 2.44
N VAL A 209 3.23 -5.40 1.23
CA VAL A 209 2.68 -5.95 -0.02
C VAL A 209 2.94 -7.45 -0.05
N THR A 210 1.90 -8.22 -0.37
CA THR A 210 1.95 -9.70 -0.41
C THR A 210 2.41 -10.23 -1.76
N ASN A 211 2.87 -11.49 -1.79
CA ASN A 211 3.30 -12.17 -3.00
C ASN A 211 2.15 -12.28 -4.02
N CYS A 212 0.93 -12.59 -3.58
CA CYS A 212 -0.22 -12.66 -4.46
C CYS A 212 -0.55 -11.29 -5.06
N GLU A 213 -0.59 -10.23 -4.26
CA GLU A 213 -0.90 -8.89 -4.78
C GLU A 213 0.13 -8.42 -5.81
N PHE A 214 1.41 -8.57 -5.49
CA PHE A 214 2.51 -8.24 -6.39
C PHE A 214 2.39 -9.01 -7.70
N MET A 215 2.25 -10.34 -7.61
CA MET A 215 2.18 -11.21 -8.77
C MET A 215 0.94 -10.95 -9.63
N GLN A 216 -0.25 -10.74 -9.05
CA GLN A 216 -1.47 -10.46 -9.81
C GLN A 216 -1.36 -9.13 -10.58
N LEU A 217 -0.80 -8.09 -9.94
CA LEU A 217 -0.67 -6.79 -10.59
C LEU A 217 0.47 -6.76 -11.63
N MET A 218 1.56 -7.46 -11.38
CA MET A 218 2.73 -7.54 -12.25
C MET A 218 2.71 -8.76 -13.17
N TRP A 219 1.57 -9.43 -13.33
CA TRP A 219 1.46 -10.73 -13.99
C TRP A 219 2.09 -10.77 -15.39
N ASP A 220 1.83 -9.73 -16.19
CA ASP A 220 2.32 -9.63 -17.57
C ASP A 220 3.80 -9.21 -17.64
N ASP A 221 4.31 -8.57 -16.59
CA ASP A 221 5.72 -8.19 -16.49
C ASP A 221 6.61 -9.37 -16.07
N ILE A 222 6.08 -10.39 -15.38
CA ILE A 222 6.82 -11.57 -14.96
C ILE A 222 6.95 -12.54 -16.16
N PRO A 223 8.15 -12.74 -16.74
CA PRO A 223 8.33 -13.53 -17.95
C PRO A 223 8.30 -15.03 -17.65
N ASP A 224 7.91 -15.80 -18.66
CA ASP A 224 7.91 -17.27 -18.58
C ASP A 224 9.31 -17.86 -18.66
N THR A 225 10.34 -17.09 -19.04
CA THR A 225 11.75 -17.47 -19.04
C THR A 225 12.61 -16.30 -18.57
N SER A 226 13.60 -16.57 -17.71
CA SER A 226 14.54 -15.53 -17.27
C SER A 226 15.44 -15.11 -18.44
N THR A 227 15.54 -13.81 -18.67
CA THR A 227 16.47 -13.20 -19.64
C THR A 227 17.87 -13.01 -19.07
N TYR A 228 18.04 -13.11 -17.75
CA TYR A 228 19.32 -12.94 -17.05
C TYR A 228 20.22 -14.18 -17.14
N GLU A 229 21.42 -13.99 -17.67
CA GLU A 229 22.42 -15.05 -17.80
C GLU A 229 23.32 -15.19 -16.55
N TYR A 230 23.84 -14.08 -16.01
CA TYR A 230 25.00 -14.11 -15.08
C TYR A 230 24.73 -13.70 -13.63
N ASP A 231 23.79 -12.80 -13.33
CA ASP A 231 23.56 -12.37 -11.94
C ASP A 231 22.79 -13.44 -11.15
N VAL A 232 23.46 -14.10 -10.21
CA VAL A 232 22.91 -15.24 -9.45
C VAL A 232 21.73 -14.80 -8.56
N PHE A 233 21.77 -13.61 -7.97
CA PHE A 233 20.74 -13.14 -7.04
C PHE A 233 19.48 -12.68 -7.77
N ILE A 234 19.64 -11.87 -8.82
CA ILE A 234 18.51 -11.42 -9.66
C ILE A 234 17.86 -12.63 -10.35
N LYS A 235 18.67 -13.53 -10.92
CA LYS A 235 18.19 -14.75 -11.57
C LYS A 235 17.43 -15.65 -10.58
N GLN A 236 17.87 -15.73 -9.33
CA GLN A 236 17.16 -16.47 -8.29
C GLN A 236 15.81 -15.83 -7.96
N ALA A 237 15.76 -14.52 -7.72
CA ALA A 237 14.51 -13.78 -7.49
C ALA A 237 13.52 -13.97 -8.67
N HIS A 238 14.00 -13.99 -9.90
CA HIS A 238 13.16 -14.23 -11.08
C HIS A 238 12.60 -15.64 -11.13
N ARG A 239 13.42 -16.65 -10.81
CA ARG A 239 12.97 -18.04 -10.72
C ARG A 239 11.87 -18.20 -9.66
N GLU A 240 11.98 -17.49 -8.54
CA GLU A 240 10.97 -17.49 -7.48
C GLU A 240 9.65 -16.89 -7.96
N TRP A 241 9.66 -15.70 -8.56
CA TRP A 241 8.45 -15.07 -9.11
C TRP A 241 7.81 -15.91 -10.21
N ARG A 242 8.62 -16.48 -11.11
CA ARG A 242 8.15 -17.40 -12.14
C ARG A 242 7.51 -18.66 -11.54
N SER A 243 8.16 -19.26 -10.54
CA SER A 243 7.63 -20.43 -9.84
C SER A 243 6.27 -20.12 -9.22
N ARG A 244 6.15 -18.98 -8.53
CA ARG A 244 4.87 -18.51 -7.96
C ARG A 244 3.80 -18.31 -9.03
N LYS A 245 4.13 -17.63 -10.14
CA LYS A 245 3.21 -17.42 -11.27
C LYS A 245 2.70 -18.75 -11.84
N LYS A 246 3.58 -19.74 -12.04
CA LYS A 246 3.22 -21.07 -12.58
C LYS A 246 2.24 -21.84 -11.70
N HIS A 247 2.32 -21.67 -10.38
CA HIS A 247 1.43 -22.33 -9.41
C HIS A 247 0.22 -21.48 -9.01
N SER A 248 0.00 -20.36 -9.71
CA SER A 248 -1.07 -19.43 -9.40
C SER A 248 -2.04 -19.29 -10.56
N ILE A 249 -3.24 -18.83 -10.25
CA ILE A 249 -4.29 -18.55 -11.23
C ILE A 249 -4.34 -17.04 -11.45
N ARG A 250 -4.27 -16.60 -12.72
CA ARG A 250 -4.44 -15.19 -13.07
C ARG A 250 -5.84 -14.73 -12.67
N ASN A 251 -5.94 -13.58 -12.02
CA ASN A 251 -7.16 -13.04 -11.42
C ASN A 251 -7.77 -13.96 -10.33
N GLY A 252 -6.92 -14.74 -9.65
CA GLY A 252 -7.31 -15.54 -8.49
C GLY A 252 -7.55 -14.69 -7.24
N VAL A 253 -8.07 -15.33 -6.19
CA VAL A 253 -8.28 -14.70 -4.87
C VAL A 253 -6.94 -14.53 -4.17
N CYS A 254 -6.60 -13.30 -3.77
CA CYS A 254 -5.51 -13.09 -2.80
C CYS A 254 -6.08 -13.10 -1.38
N ALA A 255 -5.57 -14.01 -0.54
CA ALA A 255 -5.93 -14.06 0.86
C ALA A 255 -5.56 -12.74 1.58
N ALA A 256 -6.33 -12.36 2.60
CA ALA A 256 -6.02 -11.21 3.44
C ALA A 256 -4.62 -11.34 4.05
N HIS A 257 -4.33 -12.53 4.61
CA HIS A 257 -3.06 -12.90 5.23
C HIS A 257 -2.22 -13.79 4.31
N ASP A 258 -1.93 -13.34 3.08
CA ASP A 258 -0.94 -14.00 2.23
C ASP A 258 0.50 -13.70 2.70
N THR A 259 1.46 -14.46 2.19
CA THR A 259 2.89 -14.28 2.43
C THR A 259 3.41 -12.94 1.90
N ALA A 260 4.21 -12.22 2.68
CA ALA A 260 4.84 -10.96 2.26
C ALA A 260 5.77 -11.12 1.03
N ALA A 261 5.76 -10.14 0.13
CA ALA A 261 6.77 -10.05 -0.93
C ALA A 261 8.13 -9.66 -0.33
N ASN A 262 9.20 -10.39 -0.68
CA ASN A 262 10.55 -10.19 -0.13
C ASN A 262 11.68 -10.20 -1.16
N SER A 263 11.35 -10.45 -2.44
CA SER A 263 12.28 -10.51 -3.56
C SER A 263 12.00 -9.39 -4.57
N VAL A 264 11.94 -8.13 -4.10
CA VAL A 264 11.55 -6.95 -4.90
C VAL A 264 12.63 -5.86 -4.86
N SER A 265 13.04 -5.40 -6.05
CA SER A 265 13.98 -4.28 -6.22
C SER A 265 13.30 -2.91 -6.00
N LEU A 266 14.10 -1.85 -5.84
CA LEU A 266 13.56 -0.48 -5.74
C LEU A 266 12.73 -0.11 -6.97
N TYR A 267 13.25 -0.37 -8.17
CA TYR A 267 12.56 -0.06 -9.41
C TYR A 267 11.25 -0.86 -9.55
N LEU A 268 11.24 -2.16 -9.24
CA LEU A 268 10.02 -2.96 -9.26
C LEU A 268 8.97 -2.47 -8.25
N ALA A 269 9.38 -2.05 -7.06
CA ALA A 269 8.45 -1.49 -6.07
C ALA A 269 7.82 -0.17 -6.57
N MET A 270 8.60 0.70 -7.22
CA MET A 270 8.08 1.93 -7.85
C MET A 270 7.15 1.63 -9.03
N LYS A 271 7.51 0.66 -9.87
CA LYS A 271 6.68 0.20 -10.99
C LYS A 271 5.35 -0.36 -10.49
N TYR A 272 5.37 -1.17 -9.44
CA TYR A 272 4.17 -1.68 -8.77
C TYR A 272 3.29 -0.54 -8.20
N ALA A 273 3.89 0.46 -7.55
CA ALA A 273 3.15 1.62 -7.04
C ALA A 273 2.43 2.40 -8.16
N ASN A 274 3.10 2.61 -9.29
CA ASN A 274 2.48 3.21 -10.47
C ASN A 274 1.37 2.34 -11.06
N ALA A 275 1.59 1.03 -11.20
CA ALA A 275 0.58 0.10 -11.69
C ALA A 275 -0.68 0.11 -10.78
N ARG A 276 -0.48 0.20 -9.46
CA ARG A 276 -1.57 0.29 -8.48
C ARG A 276 -2.36 1.58 -8.63
N SER A 277 -1.66 2.69 -8.88
CA SER A 277 -2.25 4.00 -9.15
C SER A 277 -3.11 3.95 -10.42
N LEU A 278 -2.56 3.44 -11.52
CA LEU A 278 -3.26 3.34 -12.81
C LEU A 278 -4.50 2.45 -12.74
N ARG A 279 -4.43 1.32 -12.01
CA ARG A 279 -5.57 0.41 -11.79
C ARG A 279 -6.76 1.12 -11.16
N GLU A 280 -6.52 2.15 -10.35
CA GLU A 280 -7.55 2.95 -9.66
C GLU A 280 -7.86 4.26 -10.38
N GLY A 281 -7.30 4.49 -11.57
CA GLY A 281 -7.48 5.71 -12.35
C GLY A 281 -6.79 6.93 -11.76
N LEU A 282 -5.71 6.73 -10.99
CA LEU A 282 -4.92 7.77 -10.35
C LEU A 282 -3.69 8.12 -11.18
N THR A 283 -3.12 9.29 -10.91
CA THR A 283 -1.89 9.74 -11.58
C THR A 283 -0.67 9.03 -10.95
N PRO A 284 0.20 8.39 -11.74
CA PRO A 284 1.45 7.80 -11.23
C PRO A 284 2.34 8.80 -10.47
N TYR A 285 3.03 8.34 -9.44
CA TYR A 285 3.96 9.18 -8.66
C TYR A 285 5.35 9.24 -9.30
N TYR A 286 5.79 8.14 -9.91
CA TYR A 286 7.12 8.02 -10.52
C TYR A 286 7.04 8.14 -12.04
N ASN A 287 7.91 8.94 -12.65
CA ASN A 287 8.10 9.00 -14.09
C ASN A 287 9.46 8.42 -14.45
N PHE A 288 9.49 7.48 -15.39
CA PHE A 288 10.69 6.75 -15.77
C PHE A 288 11.21 7.17 -17.14
N SER A 289 12.52 7.37 -17.27
CA SER A 289 13.17 7.59 -18.57
C SER A 289 14.56 6.99 -18.61
N THR A 290 15.05 6.66 -19.80
CA THR A 290 16.39 6.08 -19.95
C THR A 290 17.47 7.13 -19.68
N THR A 291 18.57 6.74 -19.04
CA THR A 291 19.73 7.60 -18.80
C THR A 291 21.02 6.92 -19.25
N ASN A 292 22.10 7.70 -19.41
CA ASN A 292 23.47 7.20 -19.57
C ASN A 292 24.33 7.48 -18.33
N LYS A 293 23.78 8.16 -17.33
CA LYS A 293 24.47 8.48 -16.09
C LYS A 293 24.40 7.28 -15.15
N GLU A 294 25.45 7.10 -14.36
CA GLU A 294 25.46 6.17 -13.24
C GLU A 294 24.62 6.73 -12.07
N GLU A 295 24.53 5.99 -10.96
CA GLU A 295 23.81 6.45 -9.76
C GLU A 295 24.28 7.86 -9.34
N GLU A 296 23.38 8.82 -9.48
CA GLU A 296 23.62 10.21 -9.16
C GLU A 296 22.30 10.84 -8.69
N TYR A 297 22.36 11.58 -7.59
CA TYR A 297 21.22 12.29 -7.01
C TYR A 297 21.07 13.68 -7.65
N PHE A 298 19.93 13.97 -8.27
CA PHE A 298 19.67 15.24 -8.94
C PHE A 298 18.58 16.03 -8.22
N GLY A 299 18.95 16.62 -7.08
CA GLY A 299 18.04 17.45 -6.30
C GLY A 299 16.87 16.67 -5.69
N THR A 300 15.91 17.39 -5.10
CA THR A 300 14.85 16.80 -4.25
C THR A 300 13.85 15.90 -4.98
N ASN A 301 13.71 16.05 -6.30
CA ASN A 301 12.58 15.49 -7.05
C ASN A 301 13.01 14.55 -8.19
N SER A 302 14.30 14.23 -8.31
CA SER A 302 14.77 13.28 -9.31
C SER A 302 16.06 12.58 -8.92
N TYR A 303 16.20 11.35 -9.39
CA TYR A 303 17.38 10.54 -9.13
C TYR A 303 17.58 9.43 -10.16
N VAL A 304 18.81 8.94 -10.25
CA VAL A 304 19.14 7.73 -11.02
C VAL A 304 19.23 6.55 -10.08
N ILE A 305 18.59 5.44 -10.44
CA ILE A 305 18.63 4.17 -9.71
C ILE A 305 19.00 3.03 -10.63
N GLU A 306 19.40 1.91 -10.05
CA GLU A 306 19.58 0.68 -10.80
C GLU A 306 18.28 0.22 -11.48
N TYR A 307 18.40 -0.19 -12.74
CA TYR A 307 17.30 -0.62 -13.58
C TYR A 307 17.10 -2.13 -13.51
N TRP A 308 16.79 -2.64 -12.33
CA TRP A 308 16.54 -4.07 -12.13
C TRP A 308 15.04 -4.37 -12.11
N ASP A 309 14.55 -4.97 -13.18
CA ASP A 309 13.24 -5.64 -13.25
C ASP A 309 13.37 -7.04 -13.85
N PHE A 310 12.25 -7.59 -14.31
CA PHE A 310 12.21 -8.92 -14.89
C PHE A 310 12.94 -9.10 -16.25
N THR A 311 13.44 -8.02 -16.85
CA THR A 311 14.14 -7.99 -18.13
C THR A 311 15.60 -7.59 -17.94
N ASP A 312 16.51 -8.27 -18.62
CA ASP A 312 17.92 -7.88 -18.65
C ASP A 312 18.09 -6.66 -19.57
N HIS A 313 18.51 -5.54 -18.99
CA HIS A 313 18.64 -4.27 -19.70
C HIS A 313 20.08 -4.04 -20.15
N LYS A 314 20.27 -3.56 -21.38
CA LYS A 314 21.59 -3.13 -21.86
C LYS A 314 22.21 -2.00 -21.02
N LYS A 315 21.36 -1.26 -20.31
CA LYS A 315 21.74 -0.18 -19.39
C LYS A 315 21.21 -0.54 -18.02
N ASN A 316 22.10 -0.53 -17.04
CA ASN A 316 21.76 -0.94 -15.68
C ASN A 316 21.19 0.20 -14.83
N HIS A 317 20.87 1.35 -15.42
CA HIS A 317 20.40 2.54 -14.71
C HIS A 317 19.20 3.20 -15.41
N ILE A 318 18.30 3.76 -14.60
CA ILE A 318 17.11 4.46 -15.06
C ILE A 318 16.94 5.79 -14.31
N TRP A 319 16.50 6.81 -15.04
CA TRP A 319 16.16 8.10 -14.46
C TRP A 319 14.72 8.06 -13.94
N VAL A 320 14.54 8.52 -12.70
CA VAL A 320 13.25 8.66 -12.05
C VAL A 320 13.01 10.12 -11.70
N SER A 321 11.90 10.70 -12.16
CA SER A 321 11.40 11.99 -11.68
C SER A 321 10.10 11.82 -10.90
N LEU A 322 9.93 12.61 -9.84
CA LEU A 322 8.80 12.52 -8.93
C LEU A 322 7.73 13.53 -9.32
N SER A 323 6.47 13.08 -9.36
CA SER A 323 5.30 13.94 -9.50
C SER A 323 4.74 14.29 -8.13
N GLU A 324 5.23 15.35 -7.49
CA GLU A 324 4.80 15.74 -6.13
C GLU A 324 3.31 16.07 -6.03
N THR A 325 2.66 16.40 -7.14
CA THR A 325 1.22 16.66 -7.23
C THR A 325 0.39 15.40 -7.49
N SER A 326 1.02 14.24 -7.70
CA SER A 326 0.33 12.97 -7.93
C SER A 326 -0.57 12.61 -6.75
N ASP A 327 -1.78 12.16 -7.07
CA ASP A 327 -2.75 11.60 -6.14
C ASP A 327 -2.63 10.07 -6.00
N GLY A 328 -1.55 9.50 -6.54
CA GLY A 328 -1.28 8.07 -6.61
C GLY A 328 -0.49 7.52 -5.42
N TYR A 329 -0.17 6.23 -5.52
CA TYR A 329 0.60 5.49 -4.53
C TYR A 329 2.10 5.69 -4.71
N ARG A 330 2.83 5.61 -3.60
CA ARG A 330 4.28 5.64 -3.54
C ARG A 330 4.82 4.86 -2.36
N LEU A 331 6.12 4.59 -2.36
CA LEU A 331 6.83 4.17 -1.16
C LEU A 331 6.78 5.30 -0.10
N PRO A 332 6.71 4.96 1.20
CA PRO A 332 6.83 5.95 2.26
C PRO A 332 8.22 6.57 2.26
N TYR A 333 8.28 7.84 2.63
CA TYR A 333 9.55 8.44 3.02
C TYR A 333 9.99 7.92 4.38
N TYR A 334 11.29 7.95 4.66
CA TYR A 334 11.88 7.49 5.92
C TYR A 334 11.18 8.07 7.16
N ASP A 335 10.95 9.39 7.17
CA ASP A 335 10.27 10.08 8.28
C ASP A 335 8.80 9.66 8.43
N GLU A 336 8.10 9.46 7.32
CA GLU A 336 6.72 8.96 7.33
C GLU A 336 6.68 7.53 7.88
N TRP A 337 7.57 6.66 7.43
CA TRP A 337 7.68 5.29 7.92
C TRP A 337 7.97 5.28 9.42
N MET A 338 8.90 6.13 9.90
CA MET A 338 9.28 6.19 11.31
C MET A 338 8.13 6.70 12.19
N MET A 339 7.42 7.74 11.77
CA MET A 339 6.22 8.21 12.45
C MET A 339 5.16 7.10 12.52
N LEU A 340 4.90 6.44 11.39
CA LEU A 340 3.92 5.36 11.31
C LEU A 340 4.32 4.16 12.17
N ALA A 341 5.62 3.83 12.25
CA ALA A 341 6.14 2.74 13.07
C ALA A 341 6.00 3.05 14.57
N ARG A 342 6.38 4.27 14.98
CA ARG A 342 6.29 4.76 16.36
C ARG A 342 4.85 4.87 16.85
N ALA A 343 3.92 5.26 15.98
CA ALA A 343 2.49 5.37 16.30
C ALA A 343 2.23 6.14 17.61
N GLY A 344 2.86 7.31 17.76
CA GLY A 344 2.80 8.17 18.94
C GLY A 344 3.80 7.84 20.06
N ASP A 345 4.64 6.82 19.93
CA ASP A 345 5.72 6.51 20.88
C ASP A 345 6.92 7.46 20.71
N LYS A 346 7.08 8.34 21.72
CA LYS A 346 8.14 9.36 21.79
C LYS A 346 9.20 9.05 22.85
N THR A 347 9.09 7.93 23.57
CA THR A 347 9.93 7.68 24.75
C THR A 347 10.78 6.44 24.63
N ASN A 348 10.28 5.39 23.99
CA ASN A 348 11.03 4.14 23.91
C ASN A 348 11.97 4.13 22.69
N LYS A 349 13.07 3.39 22.84
CA LYS A 349 13.99 3.06 21.75
C LYS A 349 13.42 1.96 20.87
N PHE A 350 12.72 1.01 21.48
CA PHE A 350 12.15 -0.15 20.80
C PHE A 350 10.64 -0.13 20.81
N TYR A 351 10.06 -0.73 19.77
CA TYR A 351 8.61 -0.83 19.63
C TYR A 351 7.92 -1.65 20.74
N TRP A 352 8.61 -2.67 21.25
CA TRP A 352 8.15 -3.49 22.38
C TRP A 352 8.58 -2.94 23.75
N GLY A 353 9.20 -1.76 23.82
CA GLY A 353 9.74 -1.15 25.04
C GLY A 353 11.19 -1.54 25.34
N ASP A 354 11.84 -0.75 26.19
CA ASP A 354 13.30 -0.81 26.39
C ASP A 354 13.80 -1.98 27.23
N THR A 355 12.91 -2.59 28.02
CA THR A 355 13.22 -3.68 28.95
C THR A 355 12.54 -5.00 28.60
N ALA A 356 11.94 -5.09 27.41
CA ALA A 356 11.21 -6.28 27.01
C ALA A 356 12.11 -7.52 26.93
N THR A 357 11.51 -8.68 27.14
CA THR A 357 12.07 -9.98 26.81
C THR A 357 11.89 -10.30 25.33
N PHE A 358 12.62 -11.29 24.81
CA PHE A 358 12.43 -11.78 23.45
C PHE A 358 10.99 -12.28 23.20
N GLU A 359 10.39 -12.96 24.17
CA GLU A 359 9.01 -13.45 24.08
C GLU A 359 8.01 -12.30 23.94
N GLU A 360 8.23 -11.20 24.67
CA GLU A 360 7.41 -9.99 24.55
C GLU A 360 7.60 -9.30 23.20
N ALA A 361 8.85 -9.17 22.73
CA ALA A 361 9.14 -8.63 21.41
C ALA A 361 8.51 -9.47 20.28
N SER A 362 8.48 -10.79 20.42
CA SER A 362 7.92 -11.73 19.43
C SER A 362 6.40 -11.63 19.28
N LYS A 363 5.70 -11.00 20.24
CA LYS A 363 4.27 -10.69 20.10
C LYS A 363 4.01 -9.60 19.05
N TYR A 364 5.04 -8.87 18.67
CA TYR A 364 4.97 -7.65 17.86
C TYR A 364 5.79 -7.73 16.57
N ALA A 365 6.74 -8.66 16.51
CA ALA A 365 7.63 -8.81 15.38
C ALA A 365 7.98 -10.28 15.16
N LYS A 366 7.99 -10.72 13.91
CA LYS A 366 8.43 -12.07 13.54
C LYS A 366 9.93 -12.10 13.28
N PHE A 367 10.66 -12.69 14.22
CA PHE A 367 12.08 -12.97 14.13
C PHE A 367 12.28 -14.47 13.88
N ASN A 368 13.22 -14.84 13.00
CA ASN A 368 13.55 -16.24 12.69
C ASN A 368 12.37 -17.10 12.19
N THR A 369 12.07 -17.04 10.90
CA THR A 369 11.03 -17.92 10.32
C THR A 369 11.63 -19.30 9.98
N THR A 370 11.02 -20.40 10.44
CA THR A 370 11.49 -21.77 10.14
C THR A 370 11.44 -22.11 8.65
N SER A 371 10.52 -21.47 7.90
CA SER A 371 10.41 -21.57 6.43
C SER A 371 11.57 -20.95 5.66
N ALA A 372 12.33 -20.05 6.29
CA ALA A 372 13.40 -19.30 5.64
C ALA A 372 14.76 -20.00 5.59
N GLN A 373 14.90 -21.12 6.31
CA GLN A 373 16.15 -21.86 6.38
C GLN A 373 16.42 -22.64 5.08
N ASN A 374 15.37 -22.97 4.32
CA ASN A 374 15.50 -23.79 3.12
C ASN A 374 15.02 -23.10 1.84
N GLU A 375 14.20 -22.05 1.91
CA GLU A 375 13.62 -21.42 0.73
C GLU A 375 13.34 -19.93 1.03
N ASN A 376 13.47 -19.03 0.04
CA ASN A 376 13.20 -17.58 0.19
C ASN A 376 11.70 -17.26 0.38
N TYR A 377 10.92 -18.14 1.01
CA TYR A 377 9.51 -17.93 1.34
C TYR A 377 9.38 -17.19 2.68
N THR A 378 8.57 -16.13 2.69
CA THR A 378 8.14 -15.48 3.92
C THR A 378 6.94 -16.19 4.52
N GLU A 379 6.50 -15.73 5.68
CA GLU A 379 5.25 -16.15 6.31
C GLU A 379 4.08 -15.23 5.97
N PRO A 380 2.83 -15.64 6.27
CA PRO A 380 1.64 -14.79 6.24
C PRO A 380 1.83 -13.48 7.01
N VAL A 381 1.32 -12.38 6.43
CA VAL A 381 1.23 -11.06 7.09
C VAL A 381 0.17 -11.06 8.20
N GLY A 382 0.28 -10.13 9.15
CA GLY A 382 -0.75 -9.86 10.14
C GLY A 382 -0.88 -10.89 11.25
N GLN A 383 0.18 -11.66 11.51
CA GLN A 383 0.18 -12.77 12.47
C GLN A 383 0.71 -12.38 13.85
N VAL A 384 1.21 -11.15 13.99
CA VAL A 384 1.64 -10.54 15.26
C VAL A 384 0.75 -9.35 15.59
N LYS A 385 0.87 -8.77 16.78
CA LYS A 385 0.08 -7.61 17.18
C LYS A 385 0.47 -6.37 16.36
N PRO A 386 -0.51 -5.52 15.98
CA PRO A 386 -0.22 -4.26 15.32
C PRO A 386 0.27 -3.20 16.31
N ASN A 387 0.82 -2.11 15.76
CA ASN A 387 1.08 -0.90 16.55
C ASN A 387 -0.20 -0.12 16.84
N LYS A 388 -0.08 0.99 17.58
CA LYS A 388 -1.23 1.80 18.01
C LYS A 388 -2.03 2.39 16.83
N PHE A 389 -1.41 2.48 15.64
CA PHE A 389 -2.06 2.90 14.41
C PHE A 389 -2.72 1.73 13.66
N GLY A 390 -2.66 0.49 14.17
CA GLY A 390 -3.24 -0.67 13.51
C GLY A 390 -2.41 -1.20 12.34
N LEU A 391 -1.14 -0.79 12.22
CA LEU A 391 -0.21 -1.29 11.21
C LEU A 391 0.52 -2.52 11.74
N TYR A 392 0.61 -3.54 10.90
CA TYR A 392 1.20 -4.82 11.23
C TYR A 392 2.58 -4.98 10.59
N ASP A 393 3.39 -5.86 11.17
CA ASP A 393 4.68 -6.29 10.63
C ASP A 393 5.65 -5.13 10.33
N MET A 394 5.55 -4.02 11.08
CA MET A 394 6.49 -2.89 10.97
C MET A 394 7.93 -3.32 11.34
N PHE A 395 8.06 -4.35 12.17
CA PHE A 395 9.33 -4.97 12.56
C PHE A 395 9.23 -6.48 12.37
N GLY A 396 10.32 -7.12 11.94
CA GLY A 396 10.33 -8.54 11.57
C GLY A 396 9.76 -8.81 10.16
N LEU A 397 9.48 -10.08 9.86
CA LEU A 397 8.91 -10.61 8.60
C LEU A 397 9.68 -10.24 7.31
N VAL A 398 9.67 -8.98 6.89
CA VAL A 398 10.44 -8.46 5.77
C VAL A 398 11.08 -7.12 6.12
N ARG A 399 12.22 -6.84 5.48
CA ARG A 399 12.77 -5.49 5.46
C ARG A 399 11.97 -4.66 4.47
N GLU A 400 11.57 -3.45 4.84
CA GLU A 400 10.75 -2.59 4.00
C GLU A 400 11.55 -1.48 3.36
N ARG A 401 11.40 -1.32 2.05
CA ARG A 401 12.06 -0.25 1.32
C ARG A 401 11.34 1.09 1.51
N VAL A 402 12.09 2.12 1.89
CA VAL A 402 11.60 3.50 2.11
C VAL A 402 12.45 4.49 1.34
N LEU A 403 11.88 5.65 0.97
CA LEU A 403 12.58 6.70 0.26
C LEU A 403 13.29 7.68 1.21
N LEU A 404 14.44 8.20 0.78
CA LEU A 404 15.17 9.25 1.45
C LEU A 404 14.94 10.58 0.73
N LYS A 405 14.59 11.64 1.48
CA LYS A 405 14.51 13.02 0.95
C LYS A 405 15.87 13.70 0.87
N SER A 406 16.81 13.21 1.65
CA SER A 406 18.20 13.67 1.71
C SER A 406 19.08 12.50 2.15
N PRO A 407 20.37 12.49 1.77
CA PRO A 407 21.32 11.52 2.31
C PRO A 407 21.36 11.59 3.84
N LEU A 408 21.35 10.44 4.52
CA LEU A 408 21.38 10.34 5.98
C LEU A 408 22.79 10.44 6.58
N TYR A 409 23.86 10.43 5.78
CA TYR A 409 25.22 10.12 6.25
C TYR A 409 26.21 11.28 6.17
N PHE A 410 27.04 11.43 7.20
CA PHE A 410 28.38 12.02 7.05
C PHE A 410 29.25 11.02 6.27
N GLY A 411 29.72 11.37 5.07
CA GLY A 411 30.56 10.47 4.25
C GLY A 411 29.95 9.98 2.93
N ASN A 412 28.84 10.57 2.47
CA ASN A 412 28.44 10.57 1.07
C ASN A 412 28.14 9.18 0.46
N THR A 413 27.02 8.58 0.83
CA THR A 413 26.38 7.58 -0.05
C THR A 413 25.05 8.13 -0.52
N GLN A 414 24.99 8.53 -1.80
CA GLN A 414 23.86 9.12 -2.53
C GLN A 414 22.69 8.15 -2.73
N HIS A 415 22.36 7.33 -1.72
CA HIS A 415 21.25 6.40 -1.83
C HIS A 415 19.93 7.15 -1.72
N VAL A 416 19.00 6.82 -2.63
CA VAL A 416 17.66 7.40 -2.68
C VAL A 416 16.65 6.65 -1.80
N SER A 417 17.08 5.50 -1.28
CA SER A 417 16.26 4.62 -0.46
C SER A 417 17.12 3.90 0.57
N CYS A 418 16.49 3.42 1.64
CA CYS A 418 17.08 2.44 2.53
C CYS A 418 16.02 1.39 2.91
N LEU A 419 16.44 0.39 3.66
CA LEU A 419 15.55 -0.59 4.25
C LEU A 419 15.33 -0.28 5.73
N LYS A 420 14.06 -0.22 6.13
CA LYS A 420 13.60 -0.09 7.51
C LYS A 420 12.94 -1.37 7.99
N GLY A 421 12.73 -1.43 9.31
CA GLY A 421 12.24 -2.62 9.99
C GLY A 421 13.22 -3.79 9.82
N GLY A 422 12.70 -4.97 9.50
CA GLY A 422 13.49 -6.18 9.25
C GLY A 422 13.53 -7.12 10.45
N GLY A 423 14.00 -8.36 10.32
CA GLY A 423 14.24 -9.19 9.14
C GLY A 423 14.13 -10.66 9.58
N TYR A 424 13.64 -11.56 8.72
CA TYR A 424 13.28 -12.93 9.14
C TYR A 424 14.46 -13.85 9.49
N ARG A 425 15.73 -13.46 9.23
CA ARG A 425 16.94 -14.28 9.46
C ARG A 425 17.72 -13.89 10.74
N ILE A 426 17.01 -13.51 11.79
CA ILE A 426 17.62 -13.07 13.05
C ILE A 426 17.86 -14.28 13.96
N SER A 427 19.05 -14.35 14.57
CA SER A 427 19.37 -15.35 15.59
C SER A 427 18.62 -15.04 16.89
N LEU A 428 18.06 -16.09 17.50
CA LEU A 428 17.28 -16.01 18.74
C LEU A 428 18.16 -15.90 20.00
N ASN A 429 19.46 -16.19 19.88
CA ASN A 429 20.37 -16.25 21.02
C ASN A 429 21.19 -14.95 21.14
N ASP A 430 21.29 -14.42 22.37
CA ASP A 430 22.14 -13.26 22.75
C ASP A 430 23.66 -13.55 22.54
N SER A 431 24.05 -14.76 22.11
CA SER A 431 25.42 -15.29 22.23
C SER A 431 26.18 -15.59 20.93
N SER A 432 25.65 -15.33 19.72
CA SER A 432 26.36 -15.72 18.49
C SER A 432 27.33 -14.64 17.99
N PHE A 433 28.63 -14.92 18.13
CA PHE A 433 29.81 -14.21 17.58
C PHE A 433 29.88 -14.14 16.04
N HIS A 434 28.82 -14.51 15.31
CA HIS A 434 28.79 -14.57 13.84
C HIS A 434 27.64 -13.75 13.28
N SER A 435 27.92 -12.51 12.81
CA SER A 435 27.22 -11.69 11.80
C SER A 435 25.67 -11.60 11.68
N SER A 436 24.88 -12.36 12.44
CA SER A 436 23.42 -12.27 12.48
C SER A 436 23.02 -11.28 13.56
N THR A 437 22.44 -10.15 13.13
CA THR A 437 21.93 -9.09 13.98
C THR A 437 20.96 -9.63 15.04
N ASN A 438 21.17 -9.26 16.31
CA ASN A 438 20.28 -9.54 17.45
C ASN A 438 18.95 -8.79 17.28
N TRP A 439 17.83 -9.31 17.79
CA TRP A 439 16.53 -8.62 17.80
C TRP A 439 16.60 -7.26 18.52
N LYS A 440 17.48 -7.12 19.52
CA LYS A 440 17.80 -5.85 20.21
C LYS A 440 18.52 -4.82 19.33
N SER A 441 18.89 -5.15 18.10
CA SER A 441 19.42 -4.19 17.13
C SER A 441 18.31 -3.49 16.32
N PHE A 442 17.07 -3.99 16.35
CA PHE A 442 15.95 -3.48 15.55
C PHE A 442 15.13 -2.43 16.34
N ASN A 443 15.77 -1.31 16.67
CA ASN A 443 15.10 -0.12 17.22
C ASN A 443 14.47 0.73 16.09
N TYR A 444 13.74 1.79 16.45
CA TYR A 444 13.13 2.70 15.47
C TYR A 444 14.15 3.35 14.52
N GLY A 445 15.38 3.57 14.97
CA GLY A 445 16.49 4.10 14.18
C GLY A 445 17.14 3.10 13.23
N TYR A 446 16.93 1.79 13.42
CA TYR A 446 17.57 0.77 12.60
C TYR A 446 17.27 1.00 11.12
N TYR A 447 18.31 0.94 10.30
CA TYR A 447 18.21 0.95 8.85
C TYR A 447 19.30 0.06 8.25
N ASN A 448 19.12 -0.33 7.00
CA ASN A 448 20.11 -1.05 6.22
C ASN A 448 20.16 -0.45 4.81
N LYS A 449 21.35 -0.28 4.22
CA LYS A 449 21.49 0.24 2.84
C LYS A 449 20.79 -0.65 1.80
N GLY A 450 20.58 -1.91 2.14
CA GLY A 450 19.81 -2.89 1.37
C GLY A 450 20.65 -3.64 0.36
N SER A 451 20.16 -4.84 0.01
CA SER A 451 20.60 -5.55 -1.20
C SER A 451 19.63 -5.23 -2.34
N ILE A 452 20.06 -5.47 -3.57
CA ILE A 452 19.35 -5.10 -4.80
C ILE A 452 17.91 -5.62 -4.82
N VAL A 453 17.69 -6.90 -4.47
CA VAL A 453 16.37 -7.57 -4.56
C VAL A 453 15.81 -8.11 -3.24
N CYS A 454 16.53 -8.06 -2.12
CA CYS A 454 16.09 -8.73 -0.88
C CYS A 454 15.28 -7.82 0.06
N SER A 455 14.19 -7.24 -0.43
CA SER A 455 13.28 -6.40 0.36
C SER A 455 11.81 -6.61 0.00
N GLY A 456 10.97 -6.44 1.01
CA GLY A 456 9.56 -6.11 0.84
C GLY A 456 9.37 -4.60 0.87
N PHE A 457 8.11 -4.18 0.90
CA PHE A 457 7.72 -2.78 0.97
C PHE A 457 6.24 -2.69 1.32
N ARG A 458 5.81 -1.49 1.69
CA ARG A 458 4.40 -1.10 1.79
C ARG A 458 4.20 0.21 1.05
N LEU A 459 2.97 0.51 0.64
CA LEU A 459 2.66 1.76 -0.02
C LEU A 459 1.88 2.72 0.86
N ILE A 460 2.06 4.00 0.58
CA ILE A 460 1.32 5.12 1.11
C ILE A 460 0.73 5.93 -0.05
N ARG A 461 -0.38 6.61 0.22
CA ARG A 461 -1.02 7.56 -0.68
C ARG A 461 -1.46 8.79 0.12
N ASN A 462 -1.06 9.97 -0.34
CA ASN A 462 -1.53 11.23 0.22
C ASN A 462 -2.87 11.59 -0.42
N ILE A 463 -3.92 11.80 0.38
CA ILE A 463 -5.23 12.19 -0.13
C ILE A 463 -5.43 13.68 0.16
N GLY A 464 -5.63 14.47 -0.89
CA GLY A 464 -5.87 15.91 -0.78
C GLY A 464 -4.60 16.79 -0.78
N ASN A 465 -3.42 16.18 -0.95
CA ASN A 465 -2.13 16.88 -1.12
C ASN A 465 -1.82 17.90 0.01
N ASN A 466 -2.19 17.57 1.25
CA ASN A 466 -2.09 18.45 2.42
C ASN A 466 -0.95 18.08 3.40
N ALA A 467 -0.26 16.95 3.17
CA ALA A 467 0.83 16.48 4.02
C ALA A 467 1.93 17.53 4.23
N LYS A 468 2.11 17.96 5.48
CA LYS A 468 3.07 18.97 5.90
C LYS A 468 3.74 18.56 7.19
N TRP A 469 5.05 18.81 7.25
CA TRP A 469 5.86 18.67 8.45
C TRP A 469 6.12 20.06 9.03
N GLY A 470 5.93 20.20 10.34
CA GLY A 470 6.20 21.41 11.10
C GLY A 470 7.09 21.13 12.31
N LYS A 471 7.51 22.19 13.01
CA LYS A 471 8.07 22.03 14.35
C LYS A 471 6.92 21.71 15.30
N ALA A 472 7.11 20.74 16.20
CA ALA A 472 6.18 20.57 17.30
C ALA A 472 6.28 21.80 18.21
N GLU A 473 5.15 22.41 18.56
CA GLU A 473 5.13 23.43 19.60
C GLU A 473 5.50 22.72 20.91
N SER A 474 6.58 23.15 21.57
CA SER A 474 6.92 22.61 22.88
C SER A 474 5.75 22.92 23.80
N SER A 475 4.92 21.93 24.12
CA SER A 475 3.96 22.06 25.20
C SER A 475 4.79 22.16 26.48
N SER A 476 5.06 23.40 26.91
CA SER A 476 5.57 23.69 28.24
C SER A 476 4.60 23.07 29.23
N LYS A 477 5.00 21.97 29.86
CA LYS A 477 4.36 21.41 31.04
C LYS A 477 5.36 21.38 32.17
#